data_AF-A0A498J796-F1
#
_entry.id   AF-A0A498J796-F1
#
_cell.length_a   1.000
_cell.length_b   1.000
_cell.length_c   1.000
_cell.angle_alpha   90.00
_cell.angle_beta   90.00
_cell.angle_gamma   90.00
#
_symmetry.space_group_name_H-M   'P 1'
#
loop_
_entity.id
_entity.type
_entity.pdbx_description
1 polymer ?
#
loop_
_entity_poly.entity_id
_entity_poly.type
_entity_poly.pdbx_seq_one_letter_code
_entity_poly.pdbx_strand_id
1 'polypeptide(L)'
;MWDDGTSLGPKEVDSYLNRVMYTRRNKFNPLWNSLVLGGVKNGQKYLGLVSMIGVNFEDNHVATGFGNHLAPILRDEWNENLTYEEGIAKISEEGVTISQPYSLKTFWGFSASENPTLGAEGSW
;
A
#
# COMPACT_ATOMS: atom_id res chain seq x y z
N MET A 1 -22.05 25.71 -7.87
CA MET A 1 -20.87 25.49 -7.00
C MET A 1 -19.76 26.35 -7.57
N TRP A 2 -19.20 27.26 -6.79
CA TRP A 2 -18.09 28.11 -7.23
C TRP A 2 -16.82 27.27 -7.10
N ASP A 3 -16.20 26.95 -8.23
CA ASP A 3 -14.92 26.27 -8.29
C ASP A 3 -13.85 27.37 -8.34
N ASP A 4 -13.14 27.57 -7.23
CA ASP A 4 -12.04 28.53 -7.11
C ASP A 4 -10.77 28.05 -7.81
N GLY A 5 -10.84 26.94 -8.55
CA GLY A 5 -9.74 26.34 -9.29
C GLY A 5 -8.71 25.66 -8.39
N THR A 6 -8.98 25.52 -7.08
CA THR A 6 -8.03 24.94 -6.14
C THR A 6 -8.36 23.48 -5.88
N SER A 7 -7.52 22.58 -6.39
CA SER A 7 -7.62 21.15 -6.11
C SER A 7 -7.00 20.80 -4.76
N LEU A 8 -7.69 19.92 -4.01
CA LEU A 8 -7.14 19.33 -2.79
C LEU A 8 -5.85 18.58 -3.11
N GLY A 9 -4.81 18.79 -2.30
CA GLY A 9 -3.60 18.01 -2.41
C GLY A 9 -3.68 16.68 -1.64
N PRO A 10 -2.66 15.82 -1.81
CA PRO A 10 -2.64 14.50 -1.19
C PRO A 10 -2.76 14.58 0.34
N LYS A 11 -2.05 15.53 0.97
CA LYS A 11 -2.04 15.69 2.43
C LYS A 11 -3.37 16.18 2.98
N GLU A 12 -4.08 17.03 2.23
CA GLU A 12 -5.41 17.50 2.58
C GLU A 12 -6.44 16.36 2.49
N VAL A 13 -6.35 15.53 1.44
CA VAL A 13 -7.20 14.33 1.29
C VAL A 13 -6.94 13.33 2.42
N ASP A 14 -5.68 13.09 2.76
CA ASP A 14 -5.30 12.21 3.87
C ASP A 14 -5.89 12.68 5.21
N SER A 15 -5.71 13.98 5.51
CA SER A 15 -6.24 14.59 6.73
C SER A 15 -7.77 14.48 6.80
N TYR A 16 -8.46 14.65 5.68
CA TYR A 16 -9.90 14.46 5.58
C TYR A 16 -10.30 13.01 5.87
N LEU A 17 -9.66 12.04 5.21
CA LEU A 17 -9.93 10.61 5.41
C LEU A 17 -9.69 10.18 6.84
N ASN A 18 -8.59 10.59 7.46
CA ASN A 18 -8.29 10.28 8.86
C ASN A 18 -9.42 10.78 9.78
N ARG A 19 -9.94 11.99 9.55
CA ARG A 19 -11.05 12.54 10.34
C ARG A 19 -12.36 11.78 10.14
N VAL A 20 -12.65 11.33 8.92
CA VAL A 20 -13.82 10.47 8.63
C VAL A 20 -13.70 9.13 9.36
N MET A 21 -12.55 8.45 9.26
CA MET A 21 -12.29 7.17 9.91
C MET A 21 -12.40 7.30 11.44
N TYR A 22 -11.77 8.33 12.01
CA TYR A 22 -11.81 8.61 13.45
C TYR A 22 -13.23 8.91 13.95
N THR A 23 -14.01 9.69 13.19
CA THR A 23 -15.41 10.00 13.55
C THR A 23 -16.28 8.74 13.58
N ARG A 24 -16.10 7.83 12.61
CA ARG A 24 -16.83 6.56 12.53
C ARG A 24 -16.48 5.66 13.71
N ARG A 25 -15.19 5.57 14.06
CA ARG A 25 -14.72 4.89 15.28
C ARG A 25 -15.42 5.41 16.54
N ASN A 26 -15.51 6.73 16.70
CA ASN A 26 -16.13 7.33 17.90
C ASN A 26 -17.62 7.00 18.05
N LYS A 27 -18.31 6.65 16.95
CA LYS A 27 -19.72 6.22 16.96
C LYS A 27 -19.89 4.71 17.19
N PHE A 28 -18.82 3.99 17.55
CA PHE A 28 -18.80 2.52 17.68
C PHE A 28 -19.31 1.79 16.43
N ASN A 29 -19.18 2.45 15.27
CA ASN A 29 -19.50 1.91 13.97
C ASN A 29 -18.30 2.27 13.07
N PRO A 30 -17.17 1.57 13.20
CA PRO A 30 -15.96 1.89 12.43
C PRO A 30 -16.11 1.47 10.96
N LEU A 31 -15.36 2.13 10.08
CA LEU A 31 -15.17 1.66 8.70
C LEU A 31 -14.04 0.64 8.69
N TRP A 32 -14.34 -0.59 8.27
CA TRP A 32 -13.40 -1.72 8.33
C TRP A 32 -12.39 -1.73 7.17
N ASN A 33 -11.72 -0.59 6.95
CA ASN A 33 -10.73 -0.43 5.88
C ASN A 33 -9.40 0.04 6.46
N SER A 34 -8.33 -0.39 5.80
CA SER A 34 -7.00 0.22 5.91
C SER A 34 -6.69 0.80 4.54
N LEU A 35 -6.50 2.11 4.49
CA LEU A 35 -6.36 2.88 3.26
C LEU A 35 -4.89 3.25 3.07
N VAL A 36 -4.41 3.13 1.84
CA VAL A 36 -3.13 3.70 1.39
C VAL A 36 -3.45 4.87 0.50
N LEU A 37 -2.84 6.02 0.76
CA LEU A 37 -2.99 7.22 -0.04
C LEU A 37 -1.64 7.59 -0.66
N GLY A 38 -1.56 7.50 -1.98
CA GLY A 38 -0.44 8.00 -2.78
C GLY A 38 -0.86 9.23 -3.57
N GLY A 39 0.05 10.20 -3.71
CA GLY A 39 -0.23 11.40 -4.50
C GLY A 39 1.02 12.19 -4.84
N VAL A 40 0.94 13.00 -5.89
CA VAL A 40 1.97 13.97 -6.26
C VAL A 40 1.32 15.33 -6.49
N LYS A 41 1.87 16.39 -5.91
CA LYS A 41 1.43 17.77 -6.14
C LYS A 41 2.63 18.72 -6.09
N ASN A 42 2.81 19.53 -7.13
CA ASN A 42 3.91 20.51 -7.23
C ASN A 42 5.29 19.87 -6.99
N GLY A 43 5.55 18.72 -7.58
CA GLY A 43 6.79 17.94 -7.46
C GLY A 43 6.93 17.17 -6.14
N GLN A 44 6.05 17.39 -5.16
CA GLN A 44 6.11 16.73 -3.87
C GLN A 44 5.32 15.43 -3.90
N LYS A 45 6.01 14.33 -3.60
CA LYS A 45 5.42 12.99 -3.45
C LYS A 45 4.89 12.86 -2.03
N TYR A 46 3.76 12.16 -1.90
CA TYR A 46 3.15 11.82 -0.63
C TYR A 46 2.73 10.35 -0.65
N LEU A 47 3.04 9.64 0.43
CA LEU A 47 2.62 8.26 0.64
C LEU A 47 2.24 8.04 2.10
N GLY A 48 0.95 7.95 2.35
CA GLY A 48 0.36 7.81 3.68
C GLY A 48 -0.46 6.53 3.84
N LEU A 49 -0.64 6.11 5.09
CA LEU A 49 -1.56 5.05 5.48
C LEU A 49 -2.55 5.57 6.52
N VAL A 50 -3.83 5.22 6.36
CA VAL A 50 -4.90 5.48 7.34
C VAL A 50 -5.55 4.15 7.73
N SER A 51 -5.45 3.78 9.01
CA SER A 51 -6.09 2.56 9.52
C SER A 51 -7.52 2.80 10.01
N MET A 52 -8.26 1.70 10.19
CA MET A 52 -9.62 1.71 10.77
C MET A 52 -9.73 2.51 12.08
N ILE A 53 -8.71 2.44 12.92
CA ILE A 53 -8.75 3.05 14.26
C ILE A 53 -8.29 4.52 14.26
N GLY A 54 -7.99 5.07 13.08
CA GLY A 54 -7.48 6.43 12.91
C GLY A 54 -5.98 6.56 13.17
N VAL A 55 -5.22 5.46 13.05
CA VAL A 55 -3.75 5.56 13.02
C VAL A 55 -3.35 6.02 11.63
N ASN A 56 -2.55 7.08 11.59
CA ASN A 56 -2.05 7.70 10.38
C ASN A 56 -0.54 7.84 10.46
N PHE A 57 0.18 7.51 9.39
CA PHE A 57 1.59 7.80 9.24
C PHE A 57 1.97 7.91 7.75
N GLU A 58 3.07 8.60 7.50
CA GLU A 58 3.71 8.77 6.19
C GLU A 58 5.04 8.02 6.20
N ASP A 59 5.33 7.28 5.12
CA ASP A 59 6.59 6.55 4.98
C ASP A 59 6.91 6.36 3.48
N ASN A 60 8.17 6.06 3.16
CA ASN A 60 8.63 5.83 1.80
C ASN A 60 8.15 4.49 1.22
N HIS A 61 7.70 3.58 2.09
CA HIS A 61 7.04 2.34 1.73
C HIS A 61 5.88 2.07 2.71
N VAL A 62 4.75 1.57 2.22
CA VAL A 62 3.60 1.23 3.07
C VAL A 62 2.97 -0.08 2.60
N ALA A 63 2.43 -0.84 3.53
CA ALA A 63 1.64 -2.03 3.24
C ALA A 63 0.42 -2.10 4.16
N THR A 64 -0.52 -2.97 3.84
CA THR A 64 -1.72 -3.22 4.65
C THR A 64 -1.98 -4.72 4.79
N GLY A 65 -2.69 -5.12 5.83
CA GLY A 65 -3.06 -6.53 6.04
C GLY A 65 -1.82 -7.42 6.19
N PHE A 66 -1.84 -8.60 5.55
CA PHE A 66 -0.72 -9.54 5.59
C PHE A 66 0.58 -8.97 4.99
N GLY A 67 0.45 -8.05 4.02
CA GLY A 67 1.58 -7.35 3.43
C GLY A 67 2.43 -6.60 4.46
N ASN A 68 1.86 -6.14 5.58
CA ASN A 68 2.66 -5.51 6.64
C ASN A 68 3.64 -6.45 7.33
N HIS A 69 3.32 -7.74 7.42
CA HIS A 69 4.23 -8.73 7.97
C HIS A 69 5.34 -9.12 6.99
N LEU A 70 5.09 -8.92 5.69
CA LEU A 70 6.06 -9.13 4.60
C LEU A 70 6.79 -7.84 4.18
N ALA A 71 6.40 -6.69 4.74
CA ALA A 71 6.98 -5.39 4.44
C ALA A 71 8.49 -5.28 4.66
N PRO A 72 9.16 -6.05 5.56
CA PRO A 72 10.62 -6.03 5.64
C PRO A 72 11.31 -6.28 4.29
N ILE A 73 10.75 -7.16 3.45
CA ILE A 73 11.28 -7.43 2.11
C ILE A 73 11.22 -6.16 1.24
N LEU A 74 10.12 -5.42 1.30
CA LEU A 74 9.96 -4.15 0.57
C LEU A 74 10.89 -3.07 1.12
N ARG A 75 11.13 -3.06 2.43
CA ARG A 75 12.03 -2.11 3.09
C ARG A 75 13.49 -2.35 2.69
N ASP A 76 13.92 -3.60 2.64
CA ASP A 76 15.29 -3.98 2.33
C ASP A 76 15.65 -3.67 0.86
N GLU A 77 14.69 -3.83 -0.06
CA GLU A 77 14.86 -3.53 -1.49
C GLU A 77 14.61 -2.04 -1.85
N TRP A 78 14.12 -1.24 -0.89
CA TRP A 78 13.75 0.14 -1.15
C TRP A 78 14.96 1.02 -1.45
N ASN A 79 14.87 1.82 -2.51
CA ASN A 79 15.83 2.87 -2.83
C ASN A 79 15.19 3.98 -3.67
N GLU A 80 15.80 5.17 -3.69
CA GLU A 80 15.28 6.35 -4.42
C GLU A 80 15.24 6.16 -5.94
N ASN A 81 16.06 5.25 -6.47
CA ASN A 81 16.23 5.01 -7.91
C ASN A 81 15.41 3.81 -8.42
N LEU A 82 14.40 3.36 -7.66
CA LEU A 82 13.46 2.33 -8.12
C LEU A 82 12.87 2.73 -9.48
N THR A 83 13.05 1.86 -10.47
CA THR A 83 12.71 2.20 -11.85
C THR A 83 11.21 2.27 -12.05
N TYR A 84 10.78 3.28 -12.80
CA TYR A 84 9.36 3.54 -13.09
C TYR A 84 8.70 2.41 -13.88
N GLU A 85 9.47 1.56 -14.56
CA GLU A 85 8.95 0.55 -15.48
C GLU A 85 8.17 -0.57 -14.78
N GLU A 86 8.56 -0.94 -13.55
CA GLU A 86 7.99 -2.06 -12.80
C GLU A 86 6.72 -1.69 -12.00
N GLY A 87 6.37 -0.41 -11.92
CA GLY A 87 5.20 0.05 -11.17
C GLY A 87 3.85 -0.40 -11.77
N ILE A 88 2.94 -0.90 -10.93
CA ILE A 88 1.60 -1.36 -11.34
C ILE A 88 0.61 -0.19 -11.46
N ALA A 89 0.55 0.63 -10.42
CA ALA A 89 -0.20 1.88 -10.41
C ALA A 89 0.80 3.03 -10.24
N LYS A 90 0.77 3.98 -11.16
CA LYS A 90 1.74 5.06 -11.26
C LYS A 90 1.03 6.38 -11.10
N ILE A 91 1.60 7.25 -10.27
CA ILE A 91 1.06 8.58 -10.01
C ILE A 91 2.16 9.58 -10.40
N SER A 92 1.84 10.42 -11.37
CA SER A 92 2.68 11.54 -11.81
C SER A 92 1.86 12.84 -11.78
N GLU A 93 2.49 13.96 -12.11
CA GLU A 93 1.77 15.23 -12.23
C GLU A 93 0.77 15.23 -13.38
N GLU A 94 1.00 14.43 -14.42
CA GLU A 94 0.05 14.31 -15.54
C GLU A 94 -1.20 13.48 -15.17
N GLY A 95 -1.13 12.66 -14.11
CA GLY A 95 -2.26 11.90 -13.60
C GLY A 95 -1.91 10.51 -13.08
N VAL A 96 -2.92 9.64 -13.06
CA VAL A 96 -2.80 8.26 -12.55
C VAL A 96 -2.92 7.27 -13.70
N THR A 97 -1.95 6.37 -13.82
CA THR A 97 -1.96 5.26 -14.77
C THR A 97 -2.02 3.94 -14.03
N ILE A 98 -2.97 3.09 -14.37
CA ILE A 98 -3.14 1.76 -13.76
C ILE A 98 -2.92 0.72 -14.86
N SER A 99 -2.01 -0.23 -14.61
CA SER A 99 -1.74 -1.30 -15.57
C SER A 99 -2.93 -2.25 -15.71
N GLN A 100 -2.95 -2.99 -16.83
CA GLN A 100 -3.95 -4.03 -17.03
C GLN A 100 -3.70 -5.21 -16.07
N PRO A 101 -4.75 -5.99 -15.73
CA PRO A 101 -4.60 -7.18 -14.91
C PRO A 101 -3.55 -8.15 -15.50
N TYR A 102 -2.68 -8.67 -14.66
CA TYR A 102 -1.64 -9.62 -15.05
C TYR A 102 -1.46 -10.70 -13.99
N SER A 103 -0.86 -11.82 -14.38
CA SER A 103 -0.53 -12.93 -13.48
C SER A 103 0.98 -13.06 -13.32
N LEU A 104 1.44 -13.32 -12.09
CA LEU A 104 2.84 -13.63 -11.83
C LEU A 104 3.14 -15.10 -12.11
N LYS A 105 4.34 -15.38 -12.65
CA LYS A 105 4.84 -16.75 -12.80
C LYS A 105 5.11 -17.33 -11.41
N THR A 106 4.51 -18.46 -11.11
CA THR A 106 4.76 -19.20 -9.86
C THR A 106 5.74 -20.33 -10.13
N PHE A 107 6.64 -20.58 -9.18
CA PHE A 107 7.67 -21.61 -9.28
C PHE A 107 7.46 -22.62 -8.14
N TRP A 108 7.26 -23.89 -8.48
CA TRP A 108 6.95 -24.96 -7.52
C TRP A 108 7.96 -26.14 -7.56
N GLY A 109 8.96 -26.08 -8.43
CA GLY A 109 9.95 -27.15 -8.64
C GLY A 109 11.09 -27.17 -7.62
N PHE A 110 10.82 -26.85 -6.36
CA PHE A 110 11.81 -26.97 -5.30
C PHE A 110 11.92 -28.44 -4.90
N SER A 111 13.15 -28.97 -4.77
CA SER A 111 13.39 -30.39 -4.41
C SER A 111 12.70 -30.80 -3.09
N ALA A 112 12.53 -29.86 -2.17
CA ALA A 112 11.79 -30.03 -0.91
C ALA A 112 10.27 -30.23 -1.10
N SER A 113 9.70 -29.78 -2.22
CA SER A 113 8.28 -29.96 -2.57
C SER A 113 8.01 -31.27 -3.30
N GLU A 114 9.03 -31.88 -3.92
CA GLU A 114 8.91 -33.15 -4.63
C GLU A 114 8.91 -34.35 -3.69
N ASN A 115 9.63 -34.28 -2.56
CA ASN A 115 9.65 -35.35 -1.57
C ASN A 115 9.66 -34.84 -0.12
N PRO A 116 8.49 -34.42 0.42
CA PRO A 116 8.39 -33.77 1.73
C PRO A 116 8.76 -34.68 2.91
N THR A 117 8.85 -36.00 2.73
CA THR A 117 9.22 -36.96 3.77
C THR A 117 10.73 -37.12 3.96
N LEU A 118 11.56 -36.61 3.04
CA LEU A 118 13.02 -36.82 3.09
C LEU A 118 13.74 -36.01 4.19
N GLY A 119 13.07 -35.00 4.77
CA GLY A 119 13.59 -34.16 5.86
C GLY A 119 12.74 -34.17 7.13
N ALA A 120 11.71 -35.02 7.20
CA ALA A 120 10.85 -35.13 8.37
C ALA A 120 11.44 -36.11 9.39
N GLU A 121 12.37 -35.64 10.23
CA GLU A 121 12.73 -36.39 11.44
C GLU A 121 11.58 -36.32 12.45
N GLY A 122 10.86 -37.43 12.63
CA GLY A 122 9.90 -37.60 13.72
C GLY A 122 8.45 -37.19 13.42
N SER A 123 7.91 -37.50 12.25
CA SER A 123 6.45 -37.55 12.09
C SER A 123 5.89 -38.72 12.91
N TRP A 124 4.96 -38.43 13.81
CA TRP A 124 4.22 -39.41 14.64
C TRP A 124 3.52 -40.49 13.80
#